data_AF-A0A3B1DRW6-F1
#
_entry.id   AF-A0A3B1DRW6-F1
#
_cell.length_a   1.000
_cell.length_b   1.000
_cell.length_c   1.000
_cell.angle_alpha   90.00
_cell.angle_beta   90.00
_cell.angle_gamma   90.00
#
_symmetry.space_group_name_H-M   'P 1'
#
loop_
_entity.id
_entity.type
_entity.pdbx_description
1 polymer ?
#
loop_
_entity_poly.entity_id
_entity_poly.type
_entity_poly.pdbx_seq_one_letter_code
_entity_poly.pdbx_strand_id
1 'polypeptide(L)'
;MVGKSNNWQVEQQCPQCGAPVLLEETDRLFACSFCRVRLFLSSGGFFSYYIPPTDTSMQELIFVPYWRFKGMSFLCKANWTEQRIIDATALAADYNKLPHSLGVRPQAVPLR
;
A
#
# COMPACT_ATOMS: atom_id res chain seq x y z
N MET A 1 23.39 -8.75 -1.50
CA MET A 1 22.92 -7.54 -2.20
C MET A 1 21.48 -7.34 -1.79
N VAL A 2 21.21 -6.42 -0.87
CA VAL A 2 19.83 -6.11 -0.44
C VAL A 2 19.18 -5.38 -1.61
N GLY A 3 18.34 -6.09 -2.37
CA GLY A 3 17.54 -5.45 -3.42
C GLY A 3 16.67 -4.38 -2.78
N LYS A 4 16.71 -3.15 -3.31
CA LYS A 4 15.78 -2.09 -2.90
C LYS A 4 14.36 -2.65 -2.99
N SER A 5 13.68 -2.75 -1.86
CA SER A 5 12.29 -3.20 -1.81
C SER A 5 11.42 -2.13 -2.46
N ASN A 6 10.73 -2.52 -3.54
CA ASN A 6 9.76 -1.67 -4.22
C ASN A 6 8.45 -1.58 -3.41
N ASN A 7 8.51 -0.98 -2.21
CA ASN A 7 7.37 -0.89 -1.30
C ASN A 7 6.67 0.47 -1.42
N TRP A 8 5.38 0.50 -1.06
CA TRP A 8 4.71 1.76 -0.76
C TRP A 8 5.18 2.25 0.61
N GLN A 9 5.27 3.56 0.76
CA GLN A 9 5.41 4.19 2.06
C GLN A 9 4.06 4.76 2.47
N VAL A 10 3.69 4.61 3.73
CA VAL A 10 2.48 5.20 4.29
C VAL A 10 2.90 6.32 5.22
N GLU A 11 2.40 7.52 4.98
CA GLU A 11 2.58 8.67 5.85
C GLU A 11 1.40 8.77 6.83
N GLN A 12 1.70 8.84 8.12
CA GLN A 12 0.72 9.05 9.19
C GLN A 12 1.20 10.15 10.13
N GLN A 13 0.29 10.74 10.90
CA GLN A 13 0.66 11.67 11.97
C GLN A 13 0.83 10.94 13.30
N CYS A 14 1.91 11.25 14.03
CA CYS A 14 2.11 10.74 15.38
C CYS A 14 1.02 11.27 16.32
N PRO A 15 0.24 10.40 17.00
CA PRO A 15 -0.85 10.84 17.87
C PRO A 15 -0.36 11.58 19.13
N GLN A 16 0.93 11.45 19.49
CA GLN A 16 1.49 12.13 20.65
C GLN A 16 2.04 13.53 20.35
N CYS A 17 2.68 13.74 19.19
CA CYS A 17 3.38 15.00 18.88
C CYS A 17 2.99 15.64 17.55
N GLY A 18 2.12 15.02 16.75
CA GLY A 18 1.68 15.53 15.44
C GLY A 18 2.72 15.42 14.32
N ALA A 19 3.96 15.02 14.61
CA ALA A 19 5.01 14.91 13.61
C ALA A 19 4.73 13.78 12.60
N PRO A 20 5.18 13.91 11.34
CA PRO A 20 4.99 12.90 10.32
C PRO A 20 5.78 11.64 10.68
N VAL A 21 5.16 10.49 10.44
CA VAL A 21 5.76 9.16 10.59
C VAL A 21 5.57 8.42 9.27
N LEU A 22 6.69 8.01 8.67
CA LEU A 22 6.70 7.17 7.48
C LEU A 22 6.82 5.71 7.90
N LEU A 23 5.97 4.89 7.30
CA LEU A 23 5.82 3.46 7.59
C LEU A 23 6.02 2.68 6.30
N GLU A 24 6.75 1.57 6.38
CA GLU A 24 6.69 0.58 5.30
C GLU A 24 5.38 -0.21 5.39
N GLU A 25 4.93 -0.79 4.27
CA GLU A 25 3.61 -1.47 4.19
C GLU A 25 3.37 -2.55 5.25
N THR A 26 4.43 -3.18 5.74
CA THR A 26 4.38 -4.27 6.71
C THR A 26 4.61 -3.82 8.14
N ASP A 27 4.93 -2.54 8.36
CA ASP A 27 5.23 -2.01 9.68
C ASP A 27 3.97 -1.98 10.55
N ARG A 28 4.09 -2.57 11.75
CA ARG A 28 3.02 -2.56 12.75
C ARG A 28 3.46 -1.98 14.07
N LEU A 29 4.73 -2.14 14.44
CA LEU A 29 5.37 -1.46 15.56
C LEU A 29 6.45 -0.53 15.02
N PHE A 30 6.45 0.71 15.48
CA PHE A 30 7.43 1.71 15.07
C PHE A 30 7.62 2.76 16.18
N ALA A 31 8.71 3.51 16.10
CA ALA A 31 8.97 4.62 17.00
C ALA A 31 8.93 5.94 16.23
N CYS A 32 8.25 6.95 16.79
CA CYS A 32 8.30 8.28 16.21
C CYS A 32 9.73 8.84 16.30
N SER A 33 10.29 9.28 15.17
CA SER A 33 11.65 9.86 15.12
C SER A 33 11.79 11.17 15.91
N PHE A 34 10.68 11.85 16.22
CA PHE A 34 10.67 13.13 16.93
C PHE A 34 10.52 12.96 18.44
N CYS A 35 9.43 12.35 18.91
CA CYS A 35 9.15 12.21 20.35
C CYS A 35 9.53 10.84 20.93
N ARG A 36 9.96 9.89 20.09
CA ARG A 36 10.41 8.54 20.48
C ARG A 36 9.33 7.65 21.13
N VAL A 37 8.06 8.07 21.14
CA VAL A 37 6.96 7.19 21.54
C VAL A 37 6.92 5.97 20.63
N ARG A 38 6.68 4.81 21.21
CA ARG A 38 6.41 3.57 20.48
C ARG A 38 4.93 3.51 20.13
N LEU A 39 4.65 3.29 18.87
CA LEU A 39 3.31 3.24 18.32
C LEU A 39 3.04 1.82 17.79
N PHE A 40 1.78 1.42 17.86
CA PHE A 40 1.30 0.15 17.33
C PHE A 40 0.06 0.38 16.47
N LEU A 41 0.06 -0.16 15.26
CA LEU A 41 -1.11 -0.14 14.38
C LEU A 41 -1.92 -1.43 14.56
N SER A 42 -3.15 -1.27 15.02
CA SER A 42 -4.17 -2.32 15.08
C SER A 42 -5.39 -1.91 14.27
N SER A 43 -5.88 -2.82 13.43
CA SER A 43 -7.18 -2.70 12.75
C SER A 43 -8.01 -3.93 13.08
N GLY A 44 -9.33 -3.76 13.22
CA GLY A 44 -10.28 -4.87 13.31
C GLY A 44 -10.47 -5.61 11.98
N GLY A 45 -9.98 -5.04 10.87
CA GLY A 45 -10.01 -5.63 9.54
C GLY A 45 -8.66 -5.45 8.82
N PHE A 46 -8.71 -5.09 7.55
CA PHE A 46 -7.52 -4.77 6.76
C PHE A 46 -7.15 -3.29 6.90
N PHE A 47 -5.89 -2.96 6.64
CA PHE A 47 -5.47 -1.56 6.49
C PHE A 47 -5.87 -1.08 5.10
N SER A 48 -6.53 0.07 5.04
CA SER A 48 -6.92 0.74 3.80
C SER A 48 -6.23 2.09 3.75
N TYR A 49 -5.46 2.29 2.69
CA TYR A 49 -4.74 3.52 2.42
C TYR A 49 -5.13 4.04 1.05
N TYR A 50 -4.92 5.33 0.82
CA TYR A 50 -5.26 5.97 -0.44
C TYR A 50 -4.09 6.78 -1.00
N ILE A 51 -4.08 6.92 -2.32
CA ILE A 51 -3.21 7.87 -3.00
C ILE A 51 -3.84 9.25 -2.82
N PRO A 52 -3.13 10.22 -2.24
CA PRO A 52 -3.69 11.56 -2.07
C PRO A 52 -4.06 12.15 -3.44
N PRO A 53 -5.27 12.71 -3.58
CA PRO A 53 -5.63 13.42 -4.80
C PRO A 53 -4.71 14.63 -4.97
N THR A 54 -4.42 15.00 -6.22
CA THR A 54 -3.61 16.19 -6.51
C THR A 54 -4.31 17.47 -6.08
N ASP A 55 -5.64 17.51 -6.20
CA ASP A 55 -6.48 18.63 -5.79
C ASP A 55 -7.52 18.18 -4.76
N THR A 56 -7.34 18.64 -3.53
CA THR A 56 -8.25 18.37 -2.41
C THR A 56 -9.48 19.29 -2.41
N SER A 57 -9.55 20.28 -3.30
CA SER A 57 -10.68 21.21 -3.42
C SER A 57 -11.84 20.68 -4.27
N MET A 58 -11.66 19.52 -4.93
CA MET A 58 -12.72 18.82 -5.64
C MET A 58 -13.86 18.43 -4.69
N GLN A 59 -15.06 18.88 -5.04
CA GLN A 59 -16.27 18.66 -4.23
C GLN A 59 -16.82 17.23 -4.34
N GLU A 60 -16.45 16.49 -5.40
CA GLU A 60 -16.94 15.14 -5.68
C GLU A 60 -15.76 14.18 -5.93
N LEU A 61 -15.12 13.73 -4.85
CA LEU A 61 -14.07 12.71 -4.90
C LEU A 61 -14.65 11.31 -4.68
N ILE A 62 -14.32 10.38 -5.57
CA ILE A 62 -14.70 8.97 -5.44
C ILE A 62 -13.43 8.13 -5.22
N PHE A 63 -13.39 7.41 -4.11
CA PHE A 63 -12.33 6.44 -3.83
C PHE A 63 -12.72 5.07 -4.36
N VAL A 64 -11.93 4.57 -5.29
CA VAL A 64 -12.11 3.25 -5.89
C VAL A 64 -11.14 2.27 -5.23
N PRO A 65 -11.61 1.14 -4.66
CA PRO A 65 -10.73 0.21 -3.98
C PRO A 65 -9.95 -0.65 -5.00
N TYR A 66 -8.65 -0.78 -4.78
CA TYR A 66 -7.76 -1.68 -5.50
C TYR A 66 -7.00 -2.56 -4.50
N TRP A 67 -6.93 -3.86 -4.77
CA TRP A 67 -6.03 -4.77 -4.07
C TRP A 67 -4.63 -4.65 -4.65
N ARG A 68 -3.61 -4.65 -3.80
CA ARG A 68 -2.21 -4.91 -4.21
C ARG A 68 -1.84 -6.34 -3.86
N PHE A 69 -1.39 -7.09 -4.85
CA PHE A 69 -0.81 -8.42 -4.68
C PHE A 69 0.70 -8.31 -4.81
N LYS A 70 1.41 -8.53 -3.70
CA LYS A 70 2.87 -8.60 -3.66
C LYS A 70 3.29 -9.96 -3.11
N GLY A 71 3.96 -10.76 -3.93
CA GLY A 71 4.35 -12.11 -3.53
C GLY A 71 4.84 -12.96 -4.68
N MET A 72 4.60 -14.26 -4.59
CA MET A 72 4.98 -15.24 -5.60
C MET A 72 3.75 -15.97 -6.11
N SER A 73 3.63 -16.11 -7.43
CA SER A 73 2.67 -17.03 -8.05
C SER A 73 3.37 -18.28 -8.55
N PHE A 74 2.68 -19.40 -8.42
CA PHE A 74 3.09 -20.69 -8.95
C PHE A 74 2.00 -21.21 -9.88
N LEU A 75 2.38 -21.60 -11.09
CA LEU A 75 1.53 -22.31 -12.04
C LEU A 75 2.07 -23.73 -12.17
N CYS A 76 1.35 -24.69 -11.60
CA CYS A 76 1.69 -26.10 -11.65
C CYS A 76 1.19 -26.72 -12.96
N LYS A 77 2.09 -27.27 -13.77
CA LYS A 77 1.80 -28.07 -14.96
C LYS A 77 2.21 -29.53 -14.70
N ALA A 78 1.81 -30.45 -15.59
CA ALA A 78 1.95 -31.89 -15.37
C ALA A 78 3.39 -32.35 -15.08
N ASN A 79 4.41 -31.65 -15.58
CA ASN A 79 5.81 -32.03 -15.51
C ASN A 79 6.75 -30.90 -15.06
N TRP A 80 6.25 -29.68 -14.84
CA TRP A 80 7.04 -28.58 -14.29
C TRP A 80 6.15 -27.57 -13.57
N THR A 81 6.79 -26.72 -12.75
CA THR A 81 6.13 -25.58 -12.11
C THR A 81 6.75 -24.30 -12.63
N GLU A 82 5.92 -23.35 -13.04
CA GLU A 82 6.37 -21.99 -13.33
C GLU A 82 6.19 -21.13 -12.09
N GLN A 83 7.25 -20.43 -11.69
CA GLN A 83 7.24 -19.45 -10.60
C GLN A 83 7.44 -18.04 -11.14
N ARG A 84 6.72 -17.06 -10.60
CA ARG A 84 6.90 -15.63 -10.91
C ARG A 84 6.73 -14.81 -9.65
N ILE A 85 7.53 -13.75 -9.52
CA ILE A 85 7.27 -12.71 -8.51
C ILE A 85 6.19 -11.80 -9.07
N ILE A 86 5.14 -11.57 -8.29
CA ILE A 86 4.05 -10.67 -8.63
C ILE A 86 4.15 -9.43 -7.75
N ASP A 87 4.04 -8.27 -8.38
CA ASP A 87 3.73 -7.00 -7.75
C ASP A 87 2.73 -6.28 -8.66
N ALA A 88 1.45 -6.48 -8.38
CA ALA A 88 0.37 -6.02 -9.25
C ALA A 88 -0.79 -5.44 -8.44
N THR A 89 -1.60 -4.62 -9.09
CA THR A 89 -2.87 -4.16 -8.52
C THR A 89 -4.03 -4.74 -9.31
N ALA A 90 -5.13 -5.02 -8.62
CA ALA A 90 -6.39 -5.44 -9.24
C ALA A 90 -7.55 -4.66 -8.63
N LEU A 91 -8.54 -4.33 -9.46
CA LEU A 91 -9.78 -3.72 -8.98
C LEU A 91 -10.44 -4.62 -7.92
N ALA A 92 -10.78 -4.05 -6.77
CA ALA A 92 -11.34 -4.78 -5.63
C ALA A 92 -12.88 -4.80 -5.60
N ALA A 93 -13.52 -4.33 -6.67
CA ALA A 93 -14.96 -4.22 -6.79
C ALA A 93 -15.41 -4.53 -8.23
N ASP A 94 -16.66 -4.92 -8.40
CA ASP A 94 -17.23 -5.29 -9.69
C ASP A 94 -17.68 -4.04 -10.48
N TYR A 95 -16.71 -3.30 -11.01
CA TYR A 95 -16.96 -2.13 -11.86
C TYR A 95 -16.30 -2.29 -13.23
N ASN A 96 -17.10 -2.66 -14.23
CA ASN A 96 -16.63 -2.90 -15.61
C ASN A 96 -16.14 -1.65 -16.38
N LYS A 97 -16.29 -0.45 -15.81
CA LYS A 97 -15.86 0.81 -16.44
C LYS A 97 -14.50 1.33 -15.92
N LEU A 98 -13.92 0.67 -14.91
CA LEU A 98 -12.68 1.10 -14.28
C LEU A 98 -11.52 0.23 -14.77
N PRO A 99 -10.29 0.78 -14.81
CA PRO A 99 -9.14 0.00 -15.28
C PRO A 99 -8.88 -1.18 -14.34
N HIS A 100 -8.54 -2.34 -14.92
CA HIS A 100 -8.27 -3.56 -14.15
C HIS A 100 -7.07 -3.45 -13.21
N SER A 101 -6.11 -2.58 -13.52
CA SER A 101 -4.91 -2.31 -12.72
C SER A 101 -4.67 -0.80 -12.66
N LEU A 102 -4.14 -0.33 -11.54
CA LEU A 102 -3.82 1.08 -11.31
C LEU A 102 -2.54 1.51 -12.04
N GLY A 103 -1.63 0.58 -12.34
CA GLY A 103 -0.39 0.87 -13.09
C GLY A 103 0.62 1.79 -12.37
N VAL A 104 0.41 2.10 -11.09
CA VAL A 104 1.27 3.00 -10.31
C VAL A 104 2.45 2.25 -9.71
N ARG A 105 3.64 2.87 -9.76
CA ARG A 105 4.84 2.35 -9.10
C ARG A 105 4.83 2.75 -7.62
N PRO A 106 4.95 1.80 -6.68
CA PRO A 106 4.91 2.07 -5.24
C PRO A 106 5.95 3.09 -4.73
N GLN A 107 7.08 3.22 -5.42
CA GLN A 107 8.17 4.13 -5.03
C GLN A 107 7.89 5.59 -5.38
N ALA A 108 6.86 5.85 -6.19
CA ALA A 108 6.64 7.17 -6.76
C ALA A 108 5.81 8.08 -5.85
N VAL A 109 4.96 7.52 -4.98
CA VAL A 109 3.98 8.29 -4.21
C VAL A 109 3.81 7.67 -2.82
N PRO A 110 3.91 8.44 -1.72
CA PRO A 110 3.50 7.94 -0.41
C PRO A 110 1.97 7.89 -0.30
N LEU A 111 1.46 6.85 0.36
CA LEU A 111 0.06 6.68 0.70
C LEU A 111 -0.29 7.43 1.99
N ARG A 112 -1.59 7.63 2.21
CA ARG A 112 -2.17 8.14 3.47
C ARG A 112 -3.23 7.19 4.01
#